data_AF-A0A7S1U8D0-F1
#
_entry.id   AF-A0A7S1U8D0-F1
#
_cell.length_a   1.000
_cell.length_b   1.000
_cell.length_c   1.000
_cell.angle_alpha   90.00
_cell.angle_beta   90.00
_cell.angle_gamma   90.00
#
_symmetry.space_group_name_H-M   'P 1'
#
loop_
_entity.id
_entity.type
_entity.pdbx_description
1 polymer ?
#
loop_
_entity_poly.entity_id
_entity_poly.type
_entity_poly.pdbx_seq_one_letter_code
_entity_poly.pdbx_strand_id
1 'polypeptide(L)'
;EGEARARIAYQLAQIGGINSRLRVDLLITLLMSVWGDSDLAQLNPFLESQRETVIGLAIAVMCRTNRISQGTNCLRIAEDLLASLQQAKAQQADAGEEMITANALKLKATSLATALAAERHFCAPGDTDRTFDFDPRFLVFEFTYGLLLRKSQVEMVRKFMQTASQGGSMCRQMIMGAGKTTVVGPLLALLLADGEHLVMQVCPTALLEMTRNVMRERFSALVCRPIYTFHFERYAEVTPHLLGKLRRASESRAIVVATPTSIKSFQLKLVEIIHALDANVAAGAKADEGTRGISKALRQAAGYLGLSRRGSISDLILEEAQVENMKQQANTIVQILAIFKAGTLIVDEIDLVLHPLKSELNWPLGVKEPLDFTRSESGNGLRWDLPFHLLDGVFYAAEGPQSLTTEITESRESRTVLEEIAKVVAEGIEQRTIQAVPHFVLLSKPFYHRRLKMWLARWLLLWLRERRLTTISDQDTLDYLMLGNRANEIAVKTVKEKCSDNHVKMLNLGHDWLRAFLPFVLGKIDRVTFGLLSPQNLARALSLDPRMPRSRRLTAVPFVGKDVPSRASEFSHPDVTIGLTVLA
;
A
#
# COMPACT_ATOMS: atom_id res chain seq x y z
N GLU A 1 -27.43 27.97 -56.77
CA GLU A 1 -26.02 28.43 -56.87
C GLU A 1 -25.40 28.84 -55.53
N GLY A 2 -26.08 29.60 -54.67
CA GLY A 2 -25.53 30.05 -53.37
C GLY A 2 -25.08 28.91 -52.44
N GLU A 3 -25.88 27.86 -52.29
CA GLU A 3 -25.54 26.70 -51.44
C GLU A 3 -24.33 25.91 -51.97
N ALA A 4 -24.23 25.74 -53.29
CA ALA A 4 -23.09 25.06 -53.92
C ALA A 4 -21.78 25.83 -53.70
N ARG A 5 -21.82 27.17 -53.82
CA ARG A 5 -20.66 28.03 -53.49
C ARG A 5 -20.29 27.94 -52.02
N ALA A 6 -21.27 27.91 -51.11
CA ALA A 6 -21.04 27.76 -49.67
C ALA A 6 -20.39 26.41 -49.31
N ARG A 7 -20.83 25.31 -49.95
CA ARG A 7 -20.20 23.98 -49.77
C ARG A 7 -18.77 23.93 -50.25
N ILE A 8 -18.48 24.49 -51.44
CA ILE A 8 -17.11 24.56 -51.98
C ILE A 8 -16.22 25.43 -51.08
N ALA A 9 -16.72 26.58 -50.62
CA ALA A 9 -16.00 27.44 -49.69
C ALA A 9 -15.68 26.72 -48.36
N TYR A 10 -16.64 25.95 -47.82
CA TYR A 10 -16.42 25.13 -46.62
C TYR A 10 -15.37 24.03 -46.83
N GLN A 11 -15.39 23.34 -47.97
CA GLN A 11 -14.39 22.32 -48.32
C GLN A 11 -12.99 22.92 -48.49
N LEU A 12 -12.88 24.09 -49.15
CA LEU A 12 -11.63 24.82 -49.28
C LEU A 12 -11.11 25.27 -47.91
N ALA A 13 -11.98 25.74 -47.02
CA ALA A 13 -11.64 26.08 -45.65
C ALA A 13 -11.17 24.85 -44.83
N GLN A 14 -11.71 23.65 -45.09
CA GLN A 14 -11.20 22.40 -44.51
C GLN A 14 -9.81 22.01 -45.03
N ILE A 15 -9.53 22.26 -46.32
CA ILE A 15 -8.19 22.03 -46.91
C ILE A 15 -7.18 23.04 -46.34
N GLY A 16 -7.60 24.29 -46.16
CA GLY A 16 -6.81 25.36 -45.54
C GLY A 16 -6.65 25.26 -44.02
N GLY A 17 -7.22 24.23 -43.37
CA GLY A 17 -7.11 24.02 -41.92
C GLY A 17 -7.92 24.98 -41.05
N ILE A 18 -8.80 25.80 -41.64
CA ILE A 18 -9.69 26.73 -40.94
C ILE A 18 -10.85 25.95 -40.30
N ASN A 19 -11.44 25.03 -41.08
CA ASN A 19 -12.51 24.15 -40.60
C ASN A 19 -11.98 22.76 -40.27
N SER A 20 -12.44 22.17 -39.17
CA SER A 20 -12.08 20.80 -38.80
C SER A 20 -12.71 19.78 -39.75
N ARG A 21 -11.96 18.70 -40.05
CA ARG A 21 -12.50 17.55 -40.77
C ARG A 21 -13.12 16.57 -39.77
N LEU A 22 -14.32 16.08 -40.09
CA LEU A 22 -14.97 15.03 -39.31
C LEU A 22 -14.19 13.72 -39.46
N ARG A 23 -13.42 13.38 -38.42
CA ARG A 23 -12.75 12.08 -38.32
C ARG A 23 -13.61 11.10 -37.54
N VAL A 24 -13.35 9.81 -37.72
CA VAL A 24 -14.11 8.73 -37.06
C VAL A 24 -13.99 8.82 -35.53
N ASP A 25 -12.80 9.15 -35.00
CA ASP A 25 -12.58 9.32 -33.56
C ASP A 25 -13.38 10.49 -32.96
N LEU A 26 -13.54 11.58 -33.71
CA LEU A 26 -14.36 12.71 -33.31
C LEU A 26 -15.84 12.30 -33.26
N LEU A 27 -16.33 11.60 -34.28
CA LEU A 27 -17.70 11.08 -34.31
C LEU A 27 -17.98 10.16 -33.11
N ILE A 28 -17.05 9.26 -32.79
CA ILE A 28 -17.21 8.36 -31.64
C ILE A 28 -17.20 9.14 -30.32
N THR A 29 -16.39 10.19 -30.22
CA THR A 29 -16.35 11.05 -29.02
C THR A 29 -17.66 11.84 -28.87
N LEU A 30 -18.22 12.33 -29.97
CA LEU A 30 -19.51 13.03 -29.99
C LEU A 30 -20.67 12.14 -29.53
N LEU A 31 -20.63 10.83 -29.78
CA LEU A 31 -21.63 9.88 -29.28
C LEU A 31 -21.69 9.81 -27.74
N MET A 32 -20.60 10.16 -27.05
CA MET A 32 -20.57 10.22 -25.59
C MET A 32 -20.93 11.60 -25.03
N SER A 33 -21.06 12.61 -25.89
CA SER A 33 -21.40 13.98 -25.50
C SER A 33 -22.92 14.16 -25.47
N VAL A 34 -23.42 14.81 -24.42
CA VAL A 34 -24.84 15.21 -24.34
C VAL A 34 -25.19 16.21 -25.45
N TRP A 35 -24.22 17.02 -25.89
CA TRP A 35 -24.38 18.02 -26.93
C TRP A 35 -23.90 17.54 -28.31
N GLY A 36 -23.68 16.24 -28.47
CA GLY A 36 -23.04 15.65 -29.66
C GLY A 36 -23.68 16.06 -30.98
N ASP A 37 -25.02 16.11 -31.03
CA ASP A 37 -25.76 16.52 -32.24
C ASP A 37 -25.60 18.00 -32.57
N SER A 38 -25.61 18.86 -31.56
CA SER A 38 -25.38 20.30 -31.71
C SER A 38 -23.94 20.58 -32.15
N ASP A 39 -22.97 19.91 -31.52
CA ASP A 39 -21.55 20.01 -31.86
C ASP A 39 -21.30 19.52 -33.29
N LEU A 40 -21.94 18.43 -33.71
CA LEU A 40 -21.86 17.93 -35.08
C LEU A 40 -22.44 18.92 -36.09
N ALA A 41 -23.55 19.59 -35.74
CA ALA A 41 -24.16 20.63 -36.56
C ALA A 41 -23.25 21.85 -36.72
N GLN A 42 -22.55 22.26 -35.66
CA GLN A 42 -21.59 23.35 -35.72
C GLN A 42 -20.34 22.98 -36.53
N LEU A 43 -19.84 21.76 -36.36
CA LEU A 43 -18.67 21.28 -37.09
C LEU A 43 -18.93 21.18 -38.59
N ASN A 44 -20.12 20.74 -39.00
CA ASN A 44 -20.53 20.70 -40.39
C ASN A 44 -22.02 21.08 -40.58
N PRO A 45 -22.29 22.36 -40.92
CA PRO A 45 -23.66 22.86 -41.12
C PRO A 45 -24.43 22.14 -42.23
N PHE A 46 -23.74 21.53 -43.20
CA PHE A 46 -24.36 20.91 -44.37
C PHE A 46 -24.87 19.49 -44.13
N LEU A 47 -24.74 18.95 -42.91
CA LEU A 47 -25.17 17.58 -42.55
C LEU A 47 -26.63 17.48 -42.10
N GLU A 48 -27.43 18.54 -42.14
CA GLU A 48 -28.74 18.62 -41.47
C GLU A 48 -29.68 17.42 -41.69
N SER A 49 -29.86 16.96 -42.93
CA SER A 49 -30.69 15.78 -43.23
C SER A 49 -29.97 14.42 -43.07
N GLN A 50 -28.66 14.42 -42.87
CA GLN A 50 -27.81 13.22 -42.84
C GLN A 50 -27.19 12.93 -41.46
N ARG A 51 -27.43 13.76 -40.43
CA ARG A 51 -26.79 13.62 -39.10
C ARG A 51 -27.05 12.25 -38.49
N GLU A 52 -28.32 11.82 -38.44
CA GLU A 52 -28.71 10.51 -37.94
C GLU A 52 -28.04 9.37 -38.72
N THR A 53 -27.90 9.52 -40.03
CA THR A 53 -27.22 8.52 -40.88
C THR A 53 -25.73 8.44 -40.55
N VAL A 54 -25.05 9.58 -40.35
CA VAL A 54 -23.63 9.60 -39.98
C VAL A 54 -23.41 8.95 -38.62
N ILE A 55 -24.25 9.25 -37.63
CA ILE A 55 -24.23 8.63 -36.31
C ILE A 55 -24.51 7.13 -36.39
N GLY A 56 -25.54 6.73 -37.15
CA GLY A 56 -25.87 5.33 -37.38
C GLY A 56 -24.74 4.56 -38.06
N LEU A 57 -24.05 5.17 -39.02
CA LEU A 57 -22.87 4.58 -39.66
C LEU A 57 -21.70 4.44 -38.67
N ALA A 58 -21.45 5.42 -37.80
CA ALA A 58 -20.42 5.31 -36.77
C ALA A 58 -20.72 4.15 -35.79
N ILE A 59 -21.98 4.02 -35.35
CA ILE A 59 -22.45 2.89 -34.55
C ILE A 59 -22.26 1.56 -35.29
N ALA A 60 -22.64 1.51 -36.57
CA ALA A 60 -22.49 0.31 -37.40
C ALA A 60 -21.02 -0.11 -37.56
N VAL A 61 -20.11 0.85 -37.76
CA VAL A 61 -18.66 0.61 -37.81
C VAL A 61 -18.16 0.02 -36.49
N MET A 62 -18.53 0.61 -35.35
CA MET A 62 -18.13 0.08 -34.03
C MET A 62 -18.65 -1.35 -33.81
N CYS A 63 -19.93 -1.60 -34.12
CA CYS A 63 -20.54 -2.93 -34.03
C CYS A 63 -19.84 -3.94 -34.95
N ARG A 64 -19.49 -3.54 -36.18
CA ARG A 64 -18.80 -4.39 -37.15
C ARG A 64 -17.39 -4.72 -36.69
N THR A 65 -16.62 -3.75 -36.20
CA THR A 65 -15.27 -3.96 -35.67
C THR A 65 -15.30 -4.90 -34.47
N ASN A 66 -16.26 -4.73 -33.54
CA ASN A 66 -16.44 -5.65 -32.42
C ASN A 66 -16.81 -7.07 -32.89
N ARG A 67 -17.63 -7.20 -33.94
CA ARG A 67 -17.97 -8.51 -34.49
C ARG A 67 -16.76 -9.19 -35.13
N ILE A 68 -15.89 -8.43 -35.80
CA ILE A 68 -14.61 -8.95 -36.32
C ILE A 68 -13.73 -9.44 -35.16
N SER A 69 -13.55 -8.62 -34.11
CA SER A 69 -12.77 -9.03 -32.91
C SER A 69 -13.32 -10.30 -32.26
N GLN A 70 -14.65 -10.38 -32.07
CA GLN A 70 -15.32 -11.57 -31.55
C GLN A 70 -15.07 -12.79 -32.45
N GLY A 71 -15.20 -12.63 -33.77
CA GLY A 71 -14.94 -13.68 -34.75
C GLY A 71 -13.52 -14.20 -34.67
N THR A 72 -12.52 -13.31 -34.61
CA THR A 72 -11.11 -13.68 -34.46
C THR A 72 -10.84 -14.41 -33.15
N ASN A 73 -11.44 -13.98 -32.02
CA ASN A 73 -11.28 -14.69 -30.75
C ASN A 73 -11.95 -16.07 -30.77
N CYS A 74 -13.14 -16.20 -31.36
CA CYS A 74 -13.79 -17.50 -31.55
C CYS A 74 -12.94 -18.45 -32.41
N LEU A 75 -12.34 -17.94 -33.48
CA LEU A 75 -11.45 -18.71 -34.36
C LEU A 75 -10.23 -19.22 -33.59
N ARG A 76 -9.58 -18.37 -32.80
CA ARG A 76 -8.45 -18.77 -31.94
C ARG A 76 -8.85 -19.85 -30.92
N ILE A 77 -10.00 -19.71 -30.25
CA ILE A 77 -10.50 -20.73 -29.31
C ILE A 77 -10.79 -22.05 -30.05
N ALA A 78 -11.32 -21.99 -31.27
CA ALA A 78 -11.59 -23.16 -32.10
C ALA A 78 -10.29 -23.87 -32.53
N GLU A 79 -9.25 -23.13 -32.93
CA GLU A 79 -7.91 -23.66 -33.23
C GLU A 79 -7.29 -24.34 -32.00
N ASP A 80 -7.37 -23.68 -30.82
CA ASP A 80 -6.88 -24.22 -29.54
C ASP A 80 -7.62 -25.51 -29.12
N LEU A 81 -8.91 -25.62 -29.45
CA LEU A 81 -9.72 -26.82 -29.21
C LEU A 81 -9.35 -27.92 -30.20
N LEU A 82 -9.20 -27.60 -31.48
CA LEU A 82 -8.81 -28.54 -32.54
C LEU A 82 -7.44 -29.16 -32.25
N ALA A 83 -6.47 -28.35 -31.85
CA ALA A 83 -5.13 -28.82 -31.48
C ALA A 83 -5.18 -29.80 -30.29
N SER A 84 -5.97 -29.49 -29.26
CA SER A 84 -6.14 -30.41 -28.12
C SER A 84 -6.90 -31.68 -28.48
N LEU A 85 -7.86 -31.63 -29.41
CA LEU A 85 -8.54 -32.82 -29.91
C LEU A 85 -7.58 -33.73 -30.70
N GLN A 86 -6.70 -33.14 -31.51
CA GLN A 86 -5.69 -33.90 -32.27
C GLN A 86 -4.67 -34.55 -31.33
N GLN A 87 -4.21 -33.85 -30.29
CA GLN A 87 -3.32 -34.41 -29.26
C GLN A 87 -3.98 -35.57 -28.51
N ALA A 88 -5.23 -35.40 -28.06
CA ALA A 88 -5.97 -36.44 -27.37
C ALA A 88 -6.20 -37.68 -28.26
N LYS A 89 -6.35 -37.51 -29.58
CA LYS A 89 -6.47 -38.63 -30.52
C LYS A 89 -5.14 -39.38 -30.72
N ALA A 90 -4.00 -38.72 -30.55
CA ALA A 90 -2.68 -39.30 -30.76
C ALA A 90 -2.14 -40.06 -29.54
N GLN A 91 -2.63 -39.76 -28.34
CA GLN A 91 -2.22 -40.42 -27.09
C GLN A 91 -3.16 -41.58 -26.75
N GLN A 92 -2.63 -42.81 -26.73
CA GLN A 92 -3.29 -43.94 -26.03
C GLN A 92 -3.05 -43.75 -24.53
N ALA A 93 -4.01 -43.17 -23.82
CA ALA A 93 -3.87 -42.81 -22.42
C ALA A 93 -4.52 -43.85 -21.49
N ASP A 94 -3.97 -43.99 -20.28
CA ASP A 94 -4.52 -44.81 -19.21
C ASP A 94 -5.89 -44.24 -18.74
N ALA A 95 -6.79 -45.07 -18.22
CA ALA A 95 -8.19 -44.68 -17.93
C ALA A 95 -8.35 -43.43 -17.01
N GLY A 96 -7.37 -43.15 -16.16
CA GLY A 96 -7.34 -41.95 -15.30
C GLY A 96 -6.97 -40.65 -16.04
N GLU A 97 -6.07 -40.73 -17.04
CA GLU A 97 -5.65 -39.59 -17.86
C GLU A 97 -6.70 -39.21 -18.92
N GLU A 98 -7.48 -40.19 -19.40
CA GLU A 98 -8.60 -39.95 -20.30
C GLU A 98 -9.67 -39.03 -19.68
N MET A 99 -10.00 -39.23 -18.40
CA MET A 99 -11.03 -38.42 -17.72
C MET A 99 -10.61 -36.96 -17.53
N ILE A 100 -9.33 -36.73 -17.22
CA ILE A 100 -8.76 -35.37 -17.09
C ILE A 100 -8.77 -34.67 -18.45
N THR A 101 -8.36 -35.37 -19.49
CA THR A 101 -8.31 -34.86 -20.87
C THR A 101 -9.72 -34.55 -21.40
N ALA A 102 -10.70 -35.42 -21.15
CA ALA A 102 -12.09 -35.22 -21.52
C ALA A 102 -12.71 -33.97 -20.85
N ASN A 103 -12.42 -33.77 -19.56
CA ASN A 103 -12.88 -32.59 -18.83
C ASN A 103 -12.25 -31.30 -19.38
N ALA A 104 -10.96 -31.32 -19.71
CA ALA A 104 -10.29 -30.17 -20.32
C ALA A 104 -10.87 -29.82 -21.70
N LEU A 105 -11.13 -30.83 -22.54
CA LEU A 105 -11.78 -30.65 -23.83
C LEU A 105 -13.21 -30.09 -23.70
N LYS A 106 -13.99 -30.62 -22.75
CA LYS A 106 -15.34 -30.13 -22.46
C LYS A 106 -15.33 -28.65 -22.04
N LEU A 107 -14.37 -28.23 -21.21
CA LEU A 107 -14.22 -26.84 -20.81
C LEU A 107 -13.90 -25.93 -22.00
N LYS A 108 -12.97 -26.34 -22.89
CA LYS A 108 -12.65 -25.59 -24.11
C LYS A 108 -13.83 -25.50 -25.08
N ALA A 109 -14.55 -26.60 -25.31
CA ALA A 109 -15.74 -26.63 -26.14
C ALA A 109 -16.86 -25.73 -25.59
N THR A 110 -17.07 -25.76 -24.27
CA THR A 110 -18.04 -24.89 -23.59
C THR A 110 -17.65 -23.42 -23.72
N SER A 111 -16.35 -23.09 -23.61
CA SER A 111 -15.86 -21.73 -23.82
C SER A 111 -16.11 -21.24 -25.26
N LEU A 112 -15.91 -22.09 -26.27
CA LEU A 112 -16.21 -21.75 -27.67
C LEU A 112 -17.70 -21.52 -27.89
N ALA A 113 -18.54 -22.44 -27.41
CA ALA A 113 -20.00 -22.32 -27.52
C ALA A 113 -20.51 -21.04 -26.85
N THR A 114 -19.98 -20.72 -25.66
CA THR A 114 -20.33 -19.49 -24.93
C THR A 114 -19.91 -18.24 -25.71
N ALA A 115 -18.72 -18.25 -26.34
CA ALA A 115 -18.25 -17.11 -27.13
C ALA A 115 -19.06 -16.88 -28.42
N LEU A 116 -19.51 -17.97 -29.06
CA LEU A 116 -20.36 -17.93 -30.25
C LEU A 116 -21.78 -17.45 -29.95
N ALA A 117 -22.35 -17.90 -28.82
CA ALA A 117 -23.68 -17.53 -28.36
C ALA A 117 -23.73 -16.18 -27.61
N ALA A 118 -22.60 -15.49 -27.48
CA ALA A 118 -22.54 -14.25 -26.74
C ALA A 118 -23.32 -13.12 -27.44
N GLU A 119 -24.14 -12.42 -26.66
CA GLU A 119 -25.03 -11.34 -27.11
C GLU A 119 -24.74 -10.03 -26.34
N ARG A 120 -25.25 -8.91 -26.83
CA ARG A 120 -25.12 -7.62 -26.14
C ARG A 120 -26.28 -7.44 -25.16
N HIS A 121 -25.94 -7.24 -23.89
CA HIS A 121 -26.93 -7.13 -22.81
C HIS A 121 -27.25 -5.69 -22.38
N PHE A 122 -26.60 -4.68 -22.98
CA PHE A 122 -26.85 -3.27 -22.70
C PHE A 122 -27.81 -2.60 -23.69
N CYS A 123 -28.25 -3.31 -24.73
CA CYS A 123 -29.28 -2.85 -25.66
C CYS A 123 -30.66 -3.35 -25.23
N ALA A 124 -31.64 -2.46 -25.16
CA ALA A 124 -33.06 -2.78 -25.00
C ALA A 124 -33.79 -2.57 -26.34
N PRO A 125 -34.85 -3.35 -26.64
CA PRO A 125 -35.72 -3.03 -27.77
C PRO A 125 -36.38 -1.66 -27.53
N GLY A 126 -36.36 -0.80 -28.55
CA GLY A 126 -37.05 0.49 -28.53
C GLY A 126 -38.51 0.37 -28.96
N ASP A 127 -39.15 1.52 -29.25
CA ASP A 127 -40.59 1.60 -29.57
C ASP A 127 -41.00 0.86 -30.84
N THR A 128 -40.07 0.60 -31.77
CA THR A 128 -40.31 -0.21 -32.97
C THR A 128 -39.45 -1.48 -32.96
N ASP A 129 -39.93 -2.54 -33.63
CA ASP A 129 -39.22 -3.82 -33.80
C ASP A 129 -37.81 -3.71 -34.43
N ARG A 130 -37.44 -2.53 -34.95
CA ARG A 130 -36.14 -2.27 -35.60
C ARG A 130 -35.29 -1.23 -34.88
N THR A 131 -35.73 -0.71 -33.74
CA THR A 131 -34.99 0.28 -32.94
C THR A 131 -34.47 -0.36 -31.66
N PHE A 132 -33.28 0.06 -31.23
CA PHE A 132 -32.66 -0.39 -29.99
C PHE A 132 -32.22 0.82 -29.17
N ASP A 133 -32.61 0.85 -27.91
CA ASP A 133 -32.17 1.86 -26.94
C ASP A 133 -30.98 1.35 -26.15
N PHE A 134 -29.92 2.15 -26.12
CA PHE A 134 -28.73 1.85 -25.36
C PHE A 134 -27.94 3.10 -25.01
N ASP A 135 -27.11 3.02 -23.98
CA ASP A 135 -26.15 4.07 -23.65
C ASP A 135 -24.89 3.89 -24.52
N PRO A 136 -24.56 4.85 -25.40
CA PRO A 136 -23.43 4.73 -26.33
C PRO A 136 -22.09 4.47 -25.64
N ARG A 137 -21.92 4.90 -24.38
CA ARG A 137 -20.67 4.73 -23.61
C ARG A 137 -20.30 3.26 -23.42
N PHE A 138 -21.28 2.35 -23.35
CA PHE A 138 -21.02 0.90 -23.32
C PHE A 138 -20.46 0.40 -24.64
N LEU A 139 -21.03 0.83 -25.77
CA LEU A 139 -20.59 0.44 -27.10
C LEU A 139 -19.19 0.98 -27.42
N VAL A 140 -18.93 2.24 -27.06
CA VAL A 140 -17.61 2.85 -27.19
C VAL A 140 -16.57 2.10 -26.36
N PHE A 141 -16.94 1.68 -25.14
CA PHE A 141 -16.07 0.86 -24.30
C PHE A 141 -15.77 -0.50 -24.94
N GLU A 142 -16.78 -1.22 -25.46
CA GLU A 142 -16.55 -2.48 -26.20
C GLU A 142 -15.62 -2.27 -27.40
N PHE A 143 -15.90 -1.23 -28.21
CA PHE A 143 -15.14 -0.88 -29.41
C PHE A 143 -13.68 -0.58 -29.12
N THR A 144 -13.43 0.27 -28.12
CA THR A 144 -12.06 0.74 -27.81
C THR A 144 -11.15 -0.41 -27.38
N TYR A 145 -11.71 -1.46 -26.75
CA TYR A 145 -10.93 -2.57 -26.21
C TYR A 145 -11.14 -3.91 -26.92
N GLY A 146 -11.92 -3.92 -28.00
CA GLY A 146 -12.21 -5.11 -28.78
C GLY A 146 -12.83 -6.25 -27.96
N LEU A 147 -13.61 -5.93 -26.91
CA LEU A 147 -14.21 -6.89 -25.99
C LEU A 147 -15.74 -6.85 -26.07
N LEU A 148 -16.38 -7.92 -25.60
CA LEU A 148 -17.84 -7.98 -25.44
C LEU A 148 -18.19 -8.09 -23.95
N LEU A 149 -19.04 -7.20 -23.47
CA LEU A 149 -19.40 -7.10 -22.05
C LEU A 149 -20.35 -8.24 -21.66
N ARG A 150 -20.03 -8.90 -20.53
CA ARG A 150 -20.86 -10.00 -20.01
C ARG A 150 -22.13 -9.44 -19.35
N LYS A 151 -23.23 -10.20 -19.39
CA LYS A 151 -24.50 -9.85 -18.72
C LYS A 151 -24.30 -9.39 -17.27
N SER A 152 -23.53 -10.16 -16.50
CA SER A 152 -23.25 -9.85 -15.09
C SER A 152 -22.48 -8.54 -14.89
N GLN A 153 -21.61 -8.15 -15.82
CA GLN A 153 -20.89 -6.87 -15.76
C GLN A 153 -21.84 -5.71 -16.05
N VAL A 154 -22.68 -5.82 -17.09
CA VAL A 154 -23.66 -4.79 -17.45
C VAL A 154 -24.69 -4.57 -16.34
N GLU A 155 -25.30 -5.64 -15.83
CA GLU A 155 -26.28 -5.55 -14.74
C GLU A 155 -25.68 -4.93 -13.48
N MET A 156 -24.43 -5.26 -13.18
CA MET A 156 -23.73 -4.73 -12.01
C MET A 156 -23.43 -3.24 -12.17
N VAL A 157 -22.91 -2.83 -13.34
CA VAL A 157 -22.63 -1.42 -13.64
C VAL A 157 -23.92 -0.60 -13.59
N ARG A 158 -25.03 -1.08 -14.16
CA ARG A 158 -26.34 -0.42 -14.08
C ARG A 158 -26.81 -0.24 -12.63
N LYS A 159 -26.69 -1.28 -11.80
CA LYS A 159 -27.03 -1.21 -10.37
C LYS A 159 -26.17 -0.20 -9.60
N PHE A 160 -24.86 -0.17 -9.87
CA PHE A 160 -23.96 0.82 -9.29
C PHE A 160 -24.33 2.24 -9.71
N MET A 161 -24.59 2.47 -11.01
CA MET A 161 -25.00 3.79 -11.52
C MET A 161 -26.32 4.27 -10.88
N GLN A 162 -27.31 3.38 -10.75
CA GLN A 162 -28.59 3.70 -10.11
C GLN A 162 -28.41 4.03 -8.62
N THR A 163 -27.52 3.32 -7.93
CA THR A 163 -27.27 3.57 -6.50
C THR A 163 -26.48 4.87 -6.31
N ALA A 164 -25.52 5.13 -7.18
CA ALA A 164 -24.72 6.35 -7.17
C ALA A 164 -25.58 7.59 -7.44
N SER A 165 -26.53 7.53 -8.38
CA SER A 165 -27.45 8.65 -8.64
C SER A 165 -28.40 8.95 -7.47
N GLN A 166 -28.62 7.98 -6.58
CA GLN A 166 -29.38 8.14 -5.34
C GLN A 166 -28.50 8.58 -4.15
N GLY A 167 -27.19 8.76 -4.34
CA GLY A 167 -26.25 9.07 -3.27
C GLY A 167 -25.99 7.89 -2.31
N GLY A 168 -26.36 6.67 -2.70
CA GLY A 168 -26.19 5.46 -1.91
C GLY A 168 -24.81 4.81 -2.07
N SER A 169 -24.48 3.89 -1.17
CA SER A 169 -23.29 3.03 -1.27
C SER A 169 -23.69 1.59 -1.55
N MET A 170 -22.95 0.91 -2.41
CA MET A 170 -23.16 -0.51 -2.75
C MET A 170 -21.84 -1.27 -2.69
N CYS A 171 -21.87 -2.50 -2.18
CA CYS A 171 -20.77 -3.45 -2.24
C CYS A 171 -21.25 -4.73 -2.92
N ARG A 172 -20.44 -5.29 -3.82
CA ARG A 172 -20.78 -6.55 -4.47
C ARG A 172 -19.56 -7.44 -4.66
N GLN A 173 -19.68 -8.68 -4.22
CA GLN A 173 -18.65 -9.68 -4.43
C GLN A 173 -18.67 -10.16 -5.88
N MET A 174 -17.49 -10.21 -6.49
CA MET A 174 -17.29 -10.81 -7.81
C MET A 174 -16.29 -11.96 -7.71
N ILE A 175 -16.51 -12.98 -8.54
CA ILE A 175 -15.55 -14.08 -8.73
C ILE A 175 -14.20 -13.51 -9.18
N MET A 176 -13.10 -14.11 -8.74
CA MET A 176 -11.75 -13.74 -9.17
C MET A 176 -11.63 -13.90 -10.70
N GLY A 177 -11.03 -12.92 -11.37
CA GLY A 177 -10.95 -12.90 -12.84
C GLY A 177 -12.22 -12.45 -13.57
N ALA A 178 -13.28 -12.03 -12.87
CA ALA A 178 -14.50 -11.50 -13.51
C ALA A 178 -14.35 -10.10 -14.16
N GLY A 179 -13.14 -9.53 -14.12
CA GLY A 179 -12.83 -8.23 -14.71
C GLY A 179 -13.18 -7.03 -13.82
N LYS A 180 -13.09 -7.16 -12.49
CA LYS A 180 -13.28 -6.07 -11.51
C LYS A 180 -12.46 -4.83 -11.88
N THR A 181 -11.14 -4.98 -11.83
CA THR A 181 -10.19 -3.89 -12.06
C THR A 181 -10.00 -3.57 -13.55
N THR A 182 -10.19 -4.56 -14.44
CA THR A 182 -9.87 -4.43 -15.87
C THR A 182 -11.02 -3.97 -16.75
N VAL A 183 -12.28 -4.18 -16.32
CA VAL A 183 -13.49 -3.87 -17.09
C VAL A 183 -14.44 -3.01 -16.27
N VAL A 184 -14.91 -3.50 -15.11
CA VAL A 184 -15.98 -2.85 -14.33
C VAL A 184 -15.52 -1.51 -13.76
N GLY A 185 -14.34 -1.45 -13.14
CA GLY A 185 -13.77 -0.21 -12.58
C GLY A 185 -13.60 0.89 -13.65
N PRO A 186 -12.89 0.62 -14.77
CA PRO A 186 -12.77 1.57 -15.87
C PRO A 186 -14.12 1.97 -16.48
N LEU A 187 -15.06 1.04 -16.66
CA LEU A 187 -16.38 1.35 -17.20
C LEU A 187 -17.19 2.25 -16.25
N LEU A 188 -17.16 1.97 -14.94
CA LEU A 188 -17.78 2.85 -13.93
C LEU A 188 -17.12 4.24 -13.94
N ALA A 189 -15.79 4.31 -13.99
CA ALA A 189 -15.09 5.57 -14.03
C ALA A 189 -15.42 6.39 -15.30
N LEU A 190 -15.62 5.72 -16.44
CA LEU A 190 -16.11 6.35 -17.67
C LEU A 190 -17.50 6.96 -17.47
N LEU A 191 -18.43 6.20 -16.91
CA LEU A 191 -19.83 6.58 -16.77
C LEU A 191 -20.08 7.64 -15.68
N LEU A 192 -19.30 7.60 -14.59
CA LEU A 192 -19.44 8.47 -13.43
C LEU A 192 -18.77 9.84 -13.57
N ALA A 193 -17.72 9.97 -14.41
CA ALA A 193 -17.05 11.27 -14.56
C ALA A 193 -17.84 12.19 -15.50
N ASP A 194 -18.74 12.97 -14.91
CA ASP A 194 -19.63 13.94 -15.54
C ASP A 194 -18.94 15.28 -15.84
N GLY A 195 -17.91 15.63 -15.06
CA GLY A 195 -17.18 16.90 -15.14
C GLY A 195 -17.45 17.84 -13.97
N GLU A 196 -18.41 17.48 -13.10
CA GLU A 196 -18.78 18.23 -11.91
C GLU A 196 -18.25 17.53 -10.66
N HIS A 197 -18.42 16.21 -10.58
CA HIS A 197 -18.05 15.39 -9.44
C HIS A 197 -16.74 14.63 -9.67
N LEU A 198 -15.86 14.67 -8.66
CA LEU A 198 -14.58 13.97 -8.73
C LEU A 198 -14.79 12.45 -8.65
N VAL A 199 -14.23 11.70 -9.59
CA VAL A 199 -14.19 10.23 -9.53
C VAL A 199 -12.86 9.77 -8.99
N MET A 200 -12.89 9.05 -7.87
CA MET A 200 -11.71 8.49 -7.24
C MET A 200 -11.79 6.96 -7.18
N GLN A 201 -10.73 6.28 -7.59
CA GLN A 201 -10.57 4.84 -7.40
C GLN A 201 -9.53 4.54 -6.33
N VAL A 202 -9.95 3.86 -5.27
CA VAL A 202 -9.09 3.40 -4.19
C VAL A 202 -8.81 1.92 -4.35
N CYS A 203 -7.53 1.57 -4.30
CA CYS A 203 -7.09 0.18 -4.31
C CYS A 203 -5.94 -0.02 -3.30
N PRO A 204 -5.71 -1.27 -2.85
CA PRO A 204 -4.55 -1.61 -2.04
C PRO A 204 -3.25 -1.10 -2.67
N THR A 205 -2.27 -0.70 -1.84
CA THR A 205 -0.99 -0.16 -2.32
C THR A 205 -0.29 -1.10 -3.31
N ALA A 206 -0.37 -2.42 -3.08
CA ALA A 206 0.19 -3.43 -3.97
C ALA A 206 -0.46 -3.50 -5.36
N LEU A 207 -1.67 -2.98 -5.53
CA LEU A 207 -2.41 -2.95 -6.79
C LEU A 207 -2.37 -1.58 -7.47
N LEU A 208 -1.80 -0.56 -6.82
CA LEU A 208 -1.82 0.82 -7.31
C LEU A 208 -1.25 0.96 -8.73
N GLU A 209 -0.08 0.38 -8.99
CA GLU A 209 0.56 0.48 -10.30
C GLU A 209 -0.23 -0.26 -11.37
N MET A 210 -0.72 -1.47 -11.05
CA MET A 210 -1.57 -2.25 -11.93
C MET A 210 -2.83 -1.46 -12.31
N THR A 211 -3.57 -0.96 -11.32
CA THR A 211 -4.81 -0.21 -11.53
C THR A 211 -4.55 1.06 -12.34
N ARG A 212 -3.47 1.79 -12.04
CA ARG A 212 -3.07 2.99 -12.80
C ARG A 212 -2.75 2.64 -14.25
N ASN A 213 -2.00 1.57 -14.50
CA ASN A 213 -1.61 1.17 -15.85
C ASN A 213 -2.83 0.71 -16.66
N VAL A 214 -3.72 -0.07 -16.06
CA VAL A 214 -5.02 -0.43 -16.67
C VAL A 214 -5.80 0.83 -17.02
N MET A 215 -5.95 1.77 -16.09
CA MET A 215 -6.66 3.03 -16.37
C MET A 215 -6.01 3.81 -17.51
N ARG A 216 -4.68 3.93 -17.54
CA ARG A 216 -3.97 4.62 -18.64
C ARG A 216 -4.14 3.91 -19.97
N GLU A 217 -4.00 2.59 -20.01
CA GLU A 217 -4.23 1.79 -21.22
C GLU A 217 -5.64 2.05 -21.74
N ARG A 218 -6.63 2.01 -20.84
CA ARG A 218 -8.03 2.20 -21.19
C ARG A 218 -8.30 3.63 -21.71
N PHE A 219 -7.88 4.65 -20.98
CA PHE A 219 -8.20 6.05 -21.28
C PHE A 219 -7.17 6.82 -22.14
N SER A 220 -6.30 6.13 -22.89
CA SER A 220 -5.25 6.79 -23.71
C SER A 220 -5.58 6.93 -25.19
N ALA A 221 -6.30 5.98 -25.79
CA ALA A 221 -6.43 5.91 -27.25
C ALA A 221 -7.61 6.73 -27.80
N LEU A 222 -8.83 6.44 -27.34
CA LEU A 222 -10.06 7.02 -27.89
C LEU A 222 -10.78 7.92 -26.90
N VAL A 223 -10.86 7.50 -25.63
CA VAL A 223 -11.45 8.30 -24.54
C VAL A 223 -10.32 8.92 -23.73
N CYS A 224 -9.80 10.06 -24.19
CA CYS A 224 -8.67 10.74 -23.56
C CYS A 224 -9.08 11.38 -22.22
N ARG A 225 -8.93 10.62 -21.12
CA ARG A 225 -9.12 11.13 -19.75
C ARG A 225 -7.80 11.10 -18.99
N PRO A 226 -7.38 12.21 -18.36
CA PRO A 226 -6.17 12.21 -17.55
C PRO A 226 -6.30 11.24 -16.38
N ILE A 227 -5.23 10.50 -16.08
CA ILE A 227 -5.15 9.62 -14.92
C ILE A 227 -4.17 10.22 -13.92
N TYR A 228 -4.68 10.68 -12.78
CA TYR A 228 -3.90 11.24 -11.69
C TYR A 228 -3.71 10.22 -10.58
N THR A 229 -2.57 10.27 -9.91
CA THR A 229 -2.34 9.49 -8.69
C THR A 229 -2.34 10.43 -7.49
N PHE A 230 -3.28 10.23 -6.58
CA PHE A 230 -3.31 10.97 -5.32
C PHE A 230 -2.45 10.22 -4.30
N HIS A 231 -1.32 10.83 -3.99
CA HIS A 231 -0.39 10.39 -2.97
C HIS A 231 -0.21 11.53 -1.97
N PHE A 232 -0.47 11.26 -0.70
CA PHE A 232 -0.33 12.25 0.35
C PHE A 232 0.40 11.65 1.53
N GLU A 233 1.50 12.29 1.92
CA GLU A 233 2.22 11.98 3.15
C GLU A 233 1.81 13.00 4.20
N ARG A 234 1.60 12.54 5.43
CA ARG A 234 1.19 13.37 6.56
C ARG A 234 2.08 14.59 6.83
N TYR A 235 3.39 14.46 6.59
CA TYR A 235 4.35 15.56 6.79
C TYR A 235 4.36 16.56 5.63
N ALA A 236 3.68 16.26 4.53
CA ALA A 236 3.53 17.19 3.42
C ALA A 236 2.61 18.36 3.83
N GLU A 237 2.95 19.55 3.36
CA GLU A 237 2.09 20.72 3.50
C GLU A 237 0.94 20.68 2.49
N VAL A 238 -0.24 21.13 2.92
CA VAL A 238 -1.40 21.19 2.05
C VAL A 238 -1.45 22.55 1.37
N THR A 239 -1.09 22.59 0.09
CA THR A 239 -1.03 23.83 -0.69
C THR A 239 -2.33 24.12 -1.44
N PRO A 240 -2.67 25.39 -1.68
CA PRO A 240 -3.79 25.77 -2.58
C PRO A 240 -3.66 25.19 -3.99
N HIS A 241 -2.42 24.92 -4.43
CA HIS A 241 -2.15 24.26 -5.71
C HIS A 241 -2.72 22.83 -5.78
N LEU A 242 -2.72 22.09 -4.67
CA LEU A 242 -3.34 20.76 -4.60
C LEU A 242 -4.86 20.84 -4.82
N LEU A 243 -5.51 21.82 -4.20
CA LEU A 243 -6.93 22.09 -4.41
C LEU A 243 -7.22 22.42 -5.89
N GLY A 244 -6.42 23.30 -6.50
CA GLY A 244 -6.55 23.63 -7.93
C GLY A 244 -6.37 22.42 -8.84
N LYS A 245 -5.42 21.52 -8.52
CA LYS A 245 -5.24 20.25 -9.24
C LYS A 245 -6.46 19.35 -9.17
N LEU A 246 -7.09 19.22 -7.99
CA LEU A 246 -8.27 18.37 -7.81
C LEU A 246 -9.51 18.96 -8.47
N ARG A 247 -9.69 20.29 -8.45
CA ARG A 247 -10.77 20.95 -9.20
C ARG A 247 -10.62 20.74 -10.70
N ARG A 248 -9.42 20.98 -11.24
CA ARG A 248 -9.11 20.72 -12.65
C ARG A 248 -9.28 19.24 -13.01
N ALA A 249 -8.97 18.33 -12.10
CA ALA A 249 -9.22 16.90 -12.31
C ALA A 249 -10.72 16.61 -12.47
N SER A 250 -11.59 17.24 -11.67
CA SER A 250 -13.05 17.15 -11.85
C SER A 250 -13.48 17.70 -13.21
N GLU A 251 -13.11 18.93 -13.53
CA GLU A 251 -13.49 19.64 -14.76
C GLU A 251 -13.04 18.90 -16.03
N SER A 252 -11.84 18.31 -15.99
CA SER A 252 -11.28 17.53 -17.10
C SER A 252 -11.76 16.08 -17.16
N ARG A 253 -12.73 15.68 -16.31
CA ARG A 253 -13.24 14.31 -16.19
C ARG A 253 -12.13 13.29 -15.94
N ALA A 254 -11.09 13.72 -15.23
CA ALA A 254 -9.94 12.90 -14.91
C ALA A 254 -10.28 11.88 -13.83
N ILE A 255 -9.56 10.77 -13.83
CA ILE A 255 -9.73 9.70 -12.84
C ILE A 255 -8.57 9.78 -11.87
N VAL A 256 -8.89 9.88 -10.58
CA VAL A 256 -7.89 9.94 -9.51
C VAL A 256 -7.74 8.57 -8.88
N VAL A 257 -6.56 7.98 -8.94
CA VAL A 257 -6.24 6.70 -8.28
C VAL A 257 -5.51 6.98 -6.97
N ALA A 258 -5.95 6.39 -5.88
CA ALA A 258 -5.42 6.62 -4.53
C ALA A 258 -5.23 5.33 -3.74
N THR A 259 -4.39 5.38 -2.71
CA THR A 259 -4.30 4.32 -1.70
C THR A 259 -5.14 4.68 -0.47
N PRO A 260 -5.61 3.66 0.30
CA PRO A 260 -6.30 3.91 1.57
C PRO A 260 -5.43 4.74 2.54
N THR A 261 -4.11 4.51 2.53
CA THR A 261 -3.15 5.22 3.37
C THR A 261 -3.07 6.71 3.02
N SER A 262 -3.12 7.08 1.73
CA SER A 262 -3.06 8.47 1.30
C SER A 262 -4.31 9.25 1.72
N ILE A 263 -5.49 8.65 1.56
CA ILE A 263 -6.77 9.29 1.96
C ILE A 263 -6.83 9.47 3.48
N LYS A 264 -6.47 8.43 4.23
CA LYS A 264 -6.46 8.49 5.70
C LYS A 264 -5.43 9.50 6.20
N SER A 265 -4.22 9.51 5.64
CA SER A 265 -3.18 10.49 6.00
C SER A 265 -3.64 11.93 5.74
N PHE A 266 -4.38 12.15 4.65
CA PHE A 266 -4.94 13.46 4.33
C PHE A 266 -6.04 13.89 5.32
N GLN A 267 -6.94 12.97 5.70
CA GLN A 267 -7.95 13.24 6.73
C GLN A 267 -7.32 13.52 8.10
N LEU A 268 -6.31 12.74 8.49
CA LEU A 268 -5.60 12.90 9.76
C LEU A 268 -4.83 14.21 9.83
N LYS A 269 -4.29 14.71 8.71
CA LYS A 269 -3.64 16.02 8.65
C LYS A 269 -4.56 17.15 9.12
N LEU A 270 -5.86 17.09 8.81
CA LEU A 270 -6.82 18.06 9.33
C LEU A 270 -6.92 17.98 10.86
N VAL A 271 -7.09 16.77 11.39
CA VAL A 271 -7.21 16.54 12.84
C VAL A 271 -5.96 17.04 13.57
N GLU A 272 -4.78 16.81 13.00
CA GLU A 272 -3.52 17.29 13.54
C GLU A 272 -3.41 18.81 13.56
N ILE A 273 -3.79 19.47 12.46
CA ILE A 273 -3.76 20.93 12.38
C ILE A 273 -4.73 21.52 13.40
N ILE A 274 -5.95 20.99 13.49
CA ILE A 274 -6.95 21.44 14.48
C ILE A 274 -6.42 21.25 15.90
N HIS A 275 -5.88 20.07 16.20
CA HIS A 275 -5.34 19.78 17.51
C HIS A 275 -4.18 20.71 17.90
N ALA A 276 -3.28 21.00 16.97
CA ALA A 276 -2.16 21.92 17.19
C ALA A 276 -2.64 23.37 17.40
N LEU A 277 -3.66 23.82 16.66
CA LEU A 277 -4.28 25.14 16.86
C LEU A 277 -4.96 25.23 18.23
N ASP A 278 -5.74 24.22 18.63
CA ASP A 278 -6.39 24.15 19.94
C ASP A 278 -5.37 24.15 21.09
N ALA A 279 -4.28 23.39 20.93
CA ALA A 279 -3.19 23.35 21.91
C ALA A 279 -2.50 24.72 22.05
N ASN A 280 -2.31 25.46 20.95
CA ASN A 280 -1.73 26.80 20.96
C ASN A 280 -2.65 27.81 21.68
N VAL A 281 -3.97 27.75 21.41
CA VAL A 281 -4.97 28.59 22.11
C VAL A 281 -4.98 28.29 23.61
N ALA A 282 -4.97 27.01 23.99
CA ALA A 282 -4.94 26.60 25.39
C ALA A 282 -3.63 27.00 26.10
N ALA A 283 -2.50 27.03 25.39
CA ALA A 283 -1.22 27.50 25.91
C ALA A 283 -1.23 29.02 26.09
N GLY A 284 -1.74 29.79 25.12
CA GLY A 284 -1.87 31.24 25.19
C GLY A 284 -2.78 31.70 26.34
N ALA A 285 -3.97 31.11 26.48
CA ALA A 285 -4.91 31.45 27.55
C ALA A 285 -4.33 31.22 28.96
N LYS A 286 -3.47 30.20 29.13
CA LYS A 286 -2.84 29.87 30.41
C LYS A 286 -1.54 30.63 30.69
N ALA A 287 -0.94 31.22 29.66
CA ALA A 287 0.20 32.11 29.80
C ALA A 287 -0.24 33.44 30.46
N ASP A 288 -1.43 33.94 30.12
CA ASP A 288 -2.02 35.14 30.72
C ASP A 288 -2.47 34.92 32.18
N GLU A 289 -2.82 33.69 32.57
CA GLU A 289 -3.31 33.36 33.93
C GLU A 289 -2.20 33.04 34.96
N GLY A 290 -0.91 33.15 34.61
CA GLY A 290 0.21 33.10 35.56
C GLY A 290 0.32 31.83 36.45
N THR A 291 -0.33 30.72 36.08
CA THR A 291 -0.54 29.59 37.00
C THR A 291 0.50 28.47 36.81
N ARG A 292 1.16 28.06 37.92
CA ARG A 292 2.22 27.01 38.05
C ARG A 292 1.78 25.56 37.72
N GLY A 293 0.71 25.35 36.97
CA GLY A 293 0.17 24.04 36.55
C GLY A 293 0.70 23.50 35.21
N ILE A 294 1.89 23.97 34.82
CA ILE A 294 2.48 23.97 33.48
C ILE A 294 2.72 22.56 32.90
N SER A 295 2.71 21.48 33.68
CA SER A 295 3.51 20.31 33.29
C SER A 295 2.78 19.21 32.49
N LYS A 296 1.46 19.02 32.56
CA LYS A 296 0.83 17.79 32.00
C LYS A 296 0.18 17.95 30.63
N ALA A 297 -0.61 18.99 30.43
CA ALA A 297 -1.27 19.28 29.14
C ALA A 297 -0.26 19.80 28.09
N LEU A 298 0.68 20.65 28.52
CA LEU A 298 1.77 21.16 27.69
C LEU A 298 2.76 20.07 27.25
N ARG A 299 3.04 19.05 28.11
CA ARG A 299 3.85 17.88 27.69
C ARG A 299 3.14 17.02 26.64
N GLN A 300 1.81 16.93 26.68
CA GLN A 300 1.06 16.27 25.63
C GLN A 300 1.16 17.07 24.32
N ALA A 301 0.87 18.37 24.34
CA ALA A 301 0.99 19.24 23.16
C ALA A 301 2.41 19.25 22.55
N ALA A 302 3.45 19.29 23.38
CA ALA A 302 4.85 19.25 22.95
C ALA A 302 5.23 17.94 22.25
N GLY A 303 4.72 16.80 22.73
CA GLY A 303 4.87 15.51 22.06
C GLY A 303 4.18 15.47 20.69
N TYR A 304 3.03 16.15 20.54
CA TYR A 304 2.28 16.23 19.29
C TYR A 304 2.91 17.16 18.23
N LEU A 305 3.53 18.27 18.66
CA LEU A 305 4.26 19.19 17.79
C LEU A 305 5.69 18.72 17.45
N GLY A 306 6.13 17.58 18.00
CA GLY A 306 7.50 17.06 17.80
C GLY A 306 8.58 17.84 18.54
N LEU A 307 8.18 18.62 19.54
CA LEU A 307 9.05 19.37 20.43
C LEU A 307 9.28 18.55 21.70
N SER A 308 9.92 17.38 21.60
CA SER A 308 10.16 16.57 22.80
C SER A 308 11.48 16.93 23.50
N ARG A 309 11.30 17.20 24.80
CA ARG A 309 12.24 17.10 25.93
C ARG A 309 13.29 18.17 26.23
N ARG A 310 13.51 19.22 25.41
CA ARG A 310 14.46 20.29 25.79
C ARG A 310 14.06 21.75 25.45
N GLY A 311 12.88 21.97 24.87
CA GLY A 311 12.41 23.31 24.51
C GLY A 311 11.78 24.07 25.68
N SER A 312 12.03 25.37 25.74
CA SER A 312 11.39 26.30 26.69
C SER A 312 9.89 26.40 26.37
N ILE A 313 9.06 26.80 27.34
CA ILE A 313 7.60 27.00 27.16
C ILE A 313 7.31 27.98 26.01
N SER A 314 8.26 28.87 25.73
CA SER A 314 8.26 29.80 24.59
C SER A 314 8.27 29.11 23.22
N ASP A 315 8.83 27.90 23.11
CA ASP A 315 8.96 27.18 21.83
C ASP A 315 7.65 26.48 21.41
N LEU A 316 6.67 26.42 22.32
CA LEU A 316 5.35 25.80 22.11
C LEU A 316 4.30 26.80 21.61
N ILE A 317 4.57 28.09 21.75
CA ILE A 317 3.74 29.14 21.19
C ILE A 317 4.15 29.28 19.73
N LEU A 318 3.28 28.83 18.83
CA LEU A 318 3.51 28.99 17.40
C LEU A 318 3.55 30.48 17.06
N GLU A 319 4.50 30.89 16.23
CA GLU A 319 4.55 32.26 15.70
C GLU A 319 3.24 32.59 14.97
N GLU A 320 2.80 33.86 15.00
CA GLU A 320 1.54 34.27 14.35
C GLU A 320 1.49 33.86 12.87
N ALA A 321 2.63 33.92 12.17
CA ALA A 321 2.75 33.48 10.78
C ALA A 321 2.51 31.97 10.61
N GLN A 322 2.96 31.14 11.56
CA GLN A 322 2.75 29.69 11.53
C GLN A 322 1.28 29.35 11.81
N VAL A 323 0.66 30.03 12.77
CA VAL A 323 -0.77 29.89 13.06
C VAL A 323 -1.61 30.23 11.83
N GLU A 324 -1.29 31.32 11.15
CA GLU A 324 -2.00 31.75 9.95
C GLU A 324 -1.82 30.75 8.79
N ASN A 325 -0.60 30.25 8.57
CA ASN A 325 -0.35 29.18 7.59
C ASN A 325 -1.18 27.92 7.92
N MET A 326 -1.21 27.48 9.18
CA MET A 326 -1.99 26.32 9.60
C MET A 326 -3.49 26.52 9.39
N LYS A 327 -4.03 27.71 9.67
CA LYS A 327 -5.43 28.06 9.35
C LYS A 327 -5.70 27.99 7.85
N GLN A 328 -4.81 28.52 7.02
CA GLN A 328 -4.92 28.46 5.56
C GLN A 328 -4.89 27.01 5.05
N GLN A 329 -4.00 26.17 5.60
CA GLN A 329 -3.96 24.74 5.30
C GLN A 329 -5.26 24.05 5.72
N ALA A 330 -5.77 24.30 6.93
CA ALA A 330 -7.04 23.73 7.39
C ALA A 330 -8.20 24.10 6.46
N ASN A 331 -8.32 25.38 6.09
CA ASN A 331 -9.34 25.85 5.14
C ASN A 331 -9.22 25.14 3.78
N THR A 332 -8.00 24.98 3.27
CA THR A 332 -7.75 24.26 2.01
C THR A 332 -8.14 22.78 2.12
N ILE A 333 -7.81 22.13 3.23
CA ILE A 333 -8.17 20.72 3.47
C ILE A 333 -9.68 20.55 3.54
N VAL A 334 -10.39 21.43 4.25
CA VAL A 334 -11.87 21.38 4.34
C VAL A 334 -12.49 21.49 2.95
N GLN A 335 -11.99 22.37 2.09
CA GLN A 335 -12.45 22.47 0.69
C GLN A 335 -12.17 21.20 -0.11
N ILE A 336 -10.99 20.59 0.05
CA ILE A 336 -10.67 19.32 -0.61
C ILE A 336 -11.57 18.18 -0.10
N LEU A 337 -11.81 18.10 1.21
CA LEU A 337 -12.71 17.10 1.79
C LEU A 337 -14.16 17.30 1.33
N ALA A 338 -14.59 18.54 1.07
CA ALA A 338 -15.88 18.80 0.45
C ALA A 338 -15.95 18.23 -0.97
N ILE A 339 -14.89 18.39 -1.78
CA ILE A 339 -14.77 17.76 -3.11
C ILE A 339 -14.84 16.24 -2.98
N PHE A 340 -14.13 15.63 -2.02
CA PHE A 340 -14.17 14.19 -1.81
C PHE A 340 -15.54 13.69 -1.36
N LYS A 341 -16.26 14.47 -0.55
CA LYS A 341 -17.60 14.13 -0.07
C LYS A 341 -18.66 14.22 -1.17
N ALA A 342 -18.52 15.18 -2.09
CA ALA A 342 -19.40 15.32 -3.25
C ALA A 342 -19.04 14.32 -4.37
N GLY A 343 -17.79 13.88 -4.44
CA GLY A 343 -17.31 12.95 -5.46
C GLY A 343 -17.82 11.51 -5.28
N THR A 344 -17.56 10.68 -6.28
CA THR A 344 -17.85 9.24 -6.24
C THR A 344 -16.58 8.44 -5.99
N LEU A 345 -16.66 7.52 -5.02
CA LEU A 345 -15.57 6.63 -4.65
C LEU A 345 -15.81 5.20 -5.15
N ILE A 346 -14.89 4.69 -5.97
CA ILE A 346 -14.82 3.29 -6.36
C ILE A 346 -13.76 2.60 -5.50
N VAL A 347 -14.14 1.57 -4.75
CA VAL A 347 -13.20 0.82 -3.89
C VAL A 347 -12.97 -0.58 -4.46
N ASP A 348 -11.72 -0.90 -4.76
CA ASP A 348 -11.28 -2.24 -5.15
C ASP A 348 -10.74 -3.00 -3.92
N GLU A 349 -10.94 -4.32 -3.90
CA GLU A 349 -10.58 -5.21 -2.77
C GLU A 349 -11.05 -4.64 -1.41
N ILE A 350 -12.35 -4.32 -1.31
CA ILE A 350 -12.96 -3.67 -0.14
C ILE A 350 -12.74 -4.44 1.17
N ASP A 351 -12.68 -5.76 1.09
CA ASP A 351 -12.38 -6.68 2.19
C ASP A 351 -10.96 -6.47 2.73
N LEU A 352 -9.99 -6.13 1.88
CA LEU A 352 -8.64 -5.78 2.29
C LEU A 352 -8.54 -4.33 2.76
N VAL A 353 -9.16 -3.39 2.01
CA VAL A 353 -9.09 -1.95 2.28
C VAL A 353 -9.74 -1.57 3.61
N LEU A 354 -10.87 -2.21 3.94
CA LEU A 354 -11.64 -1.94 5.17
C LEU A 354 -11.38 -2.99 6.28
N HIS A 355 -10.41 -3.89 6.10
CA HIS A 355 -10.11 -4.91 7.11
C HIS A 355 -9.67 -4.26 8.44
N PRO A 356 -10.35 -4.50 9.57
CA PRO A 356 -10.09 -3.78 10.83
C PRO A 356 -8.67 -3.98 11.37
N LEU A 357 -8.06 -5.15 11.17
CA LEU A 357 -6.70 -5.44 11.64
C LEU A 357 -5.58 -5.04 10.68
N LYS A 358 -5.89 -4.79 9.39
CA LYS A 358 -4.88 -4.43 8.36
C LYS A 358 -4.98 -2.97 7.94
N SER A 359 -6.18 -2.40 8.02
CA SER A 359 -6.38 -0.97 8.08
C SER A 359 -5.66 -0.49 9.33
N GLU A 360 -4.53 0.18 9.18
CA GLU A 360 -3.81 0.82 10.28
C GLU A 360 -4.80 1.68 11.09
N LEU A 361 -5.22 1.19 12.27
CA LEU A 361 -6.11 1.91 13.19
C LEU A 361 -5.31 2.69 14.24
N ASN A 362 -4.04 2.34 14.43
CA ASN A 362 -3.12 3.03 15.33
C ASN A 362 -2.24 3.98 14.53
N TRP A 363 -2.60 5.26 14.52
CA TRP A 363 -1.81 6.30 13.88
C TRP A 363 -1.03 7.08 14.95
N PRO A 364 0.26 6.77 15.18
CA PRO A 364 1.06 7.54 16.12
C PRO A 364 1.12 8.99 15.65
N LEU A 365 0.82 9.92 16.53
CA LEU A 365 0.82 11.35 16.23
C LEU A 365 2.14 11.98 16.71
N GLY A 366 2.67 12.97 15.98
CA GLY A 366 3.94 13.64 16.29
C GLY A 366 5.02 13.50 15.22
N VAL A 367 6.17 14.11 15.44
CA VAL A 367 7.34 14.01 14.54
C VAL A 367 7.99 12.63 14.70
N LYS A 368 8.56 12.10 13.61
CA LYS A 368 9.39 10.88 13.68
C LYS A 368 10.62 11.17 14.52
N GLU A 369 10.62 10.69 15.75
CA GLU A 369 11.81 10.72 16.59
C GLU A 369 12.70 9.51 16.31
N PRO A 370 14.03 9.68 16.29
CA PRO A 370 14.92 8.54 16.28
C PRO A 370 14.68 7.70 17.53
N LEU A 371 14.75 6.38 17.39
CA LEU A 371 14.66 5.48 18.52
C LEU A 371 15.73 5.83 19.57
N ASP A 372 15.38 5.74 20.85
CA ASP A 372 16.35 5.86 21.95
C ASP A 372 17.60 5.03 21.63
N PHE A 373 18.79 5.60 21.87
CA PHE A 373 20.10 5.02 21.57
C PHE A 373 20.50 4.90 20.10
N THR A 374 19.74 5.47 19.17
CA THR A 374 20.24 5.74 17.81
C THR A 374 21.37 6.77 17.85
N ARG A 375 21.16 7.84 18.64
CA ARG A 375 22.17 8.85 19.00
C ARG A 375 22.12 9.04 20.51
N SER A 376 23.25 8.85 21.19
CA SER A 376 23.33 9.01 22.65
C SER A 376 24.66 9.66 23.03
N GLU A 377 24.67 10.35 24.17
CA GLU A 377 25.90 10.90 24.78
C GLU A 377 26.93 9.80 25.06
N SER A 378 26.48 8.56 25.28
CA SER A 378 27.32 7.39 25.54
C SER A 378 27.82 6.67 24.27
N GLY A 379 27.43 7.13 23.08
CA GLY A 379 27.78 6.52 21.79
C GLY A 379 26.60 6.45 20.81
N ASN A 380 26.90 6.40 19.51
CA ASN A 380 25.89 6.23 18.47
C ASN A 380 25.68 4.74 18.17
N GLY A 381 24.43 4.35 17.87
CA GLY A 381 24.14 2.98 17.45
C GLY A 381 24.02 1.94 18.56
N LEU A 382 23.99 2.33 19.84
CA LEU A 382 23.98 1.37 20.97
C LEU A 382 22.77 0.41 20.96
N ARG A 383 21.67 0.81 20.32
CA ARG A 383 20.49 -0.06 20.14
C ARG A 383 20.77 -1.27 19.23
N TRP A 384 21.73 -1.13 18.30
CA TRP A 384 22.23 -2.22 17.46
C TRP A 384 23.32 -3.00 18.18
N ASP A 385 24.23 -2.31 18.88
CA ASP A 385 25.34 -2.95 19.59
C ASP A 385 24.87 -3.98 20.63
N LEU A 386 23.79 -3.71 21.37
CA LEU A 386 23.28 -4.60 22.41
C LEU A 386 22.88 -5.98 21.87
N PRO A 387 22.04 -6.10 20.82
CA PRO A 387 21.74 -7.40 20.23
C PRO A 387 22.92 -8.06 19.52
N PHE A 388 23.85 -7.29 18.93
CA PHE A 388 25.13 -7.85 18.44
C PHE A 388 25.88 -8.56 19.56
N HIS A 389 26.08 -7.87 20.69
CA HIS A 389 26.75 -8.44 21.86
C HIS A 389 26.04 -9.69 22.37
N LEU A 390 24.70 -9.67 22.51
CA LEU A 390 23.95 -10.83 22.98
C LEU A 390 24.04 -12.03 22.02
N LEU A 391 23.98 -11.79 20.71
CA LEU A 391 24.04 -12.85 19.69
C LEU A 391 25.45 -13.39 19.51
N ASP A 392 26.50 -12.59 19.71
CA ASP A 392 27.89 -13.06 19.73
C ASP A 392 28.09 -14.21 20.73
N GLY A 393 27.46 -14.15 21.90
CA GLY A 393 27.51 -15.25 22.87
C GLY A 393 26.89 -16.56 22.34
N VAL A 394 25.88 -16.45 21.49
CA VAL A 394 25.22 -17.59 20.84
C VAL A 394 26.04 -18.09 19.64
N PHE A 395 26.58 -17.18 18.82
CA PHE A 395 27.45 -17.52 17.70
C PHE A 395 28.75 -18.18 18.15
N TYR A 396 29.33 -17.71 19.26
CA TYR A 396 30.48 -18.36 19.89
C TYR A 396 30.18 -19.82 20.23
N ALA A 397 28.98 -20.09 20.78
CA ALA A 397 28.55 -21.43 21.13
C ALA A 397 28.25 -22.32 19.91
N ALA A 398 27.81 -21.73 18.80
CA ALA A 398 27.42 -22.46 17.59
C ALA A 398 28.61 -22.72 16.63
N GLU A 399 29.50 -21.74 16.47
CA GLU A 399 30.53 -21.71 15.42
C GLU A 399 31.96 -21.56 15.98
N GLY A 400 32.09 -21.33 17.29
CA GLY A 400 33.38 -21.22 17.98
C GLY A 400 33.94 -19.79 18.05
N PRO A 401 35.19 -19.60 18.54
CA PRO A 401 35.75 -18.29 18.86
C PRO A 401 35.92 -17.32 17.67
N GLN A 402 35.91 -17.83 16.45
CA GLN A 402 36.15 -17.03 15.24
C GLN A 402 34.88 -16.29 14.75
N SER A 403 33.71 -16.60 15.29
CA SER A 403 32.42 -16.00 14.89
C SER A 403 32.05 -14.74 15.67
N LEU A 404 32.89 -14.31 16.62
CA LEU A 404 32.67 -13.10 17.42
C LEU A 404 32.80 -11.85 16.54
N THR A 405 31.73 -11.04 16.49
CA THR A 405 31.71 -9.81 15.69
C THR A 405 32.29 -8.60 16.44
N THR A 406 32.33 -8.65 17.77
CA THR A 406 32.86 -7.59 18.62
C THR A 406 34.28 -7.88 19.13
N GLU A 407 35.14 -6.85 19.19
CA GLU A 407 36.46 -6.93 19.82
C GLU A 407 36.26 -7.08 21.34
N ILE A 408 36.18 -8.32 21.81
CA ILE A 408 36.04 -8.60 23.24
C ILE A 408 37.39 -8.34 23.91
N THR A 409 37.38 -7.48 24.92
CA THR A 409 38.47 -7.34 25.88
C THR A 409 38.75 -8.74 26.45
N GLU A 410 39.97 -9.29 26.23
CA GLU A 410 40.36 -10.67 26.61
C GLU A 410 40.43 -10.91 28.13
N SER A 411 39.42 -10.45 28.87
CA SER A 411 39.25 -10.76 30.28
C SER A 411 38.97 -12.25 30.46
N ARG A 412 39.61 -12.85 31.46
CA ARG A 412 39.37 -14.22 31.89
C ARG A 412 37.90 -14.47 32.20
N GLU A 413 37.20 -13.46 32.74
CA GLU A 413 35.77 -13.52 33.07
C GLU A 413 34.91 -13.68 31.81
N SER A 414 35.23 -12.95 30.74
CA SER A 414 34.53 -13.04 29.44
C SER A 414 34.62 -14.45 28.85
N ARG A 415 35.81 -15.05 28.86
CA ARG A 415 36.02 -16.42 28.36
C ARG A 415 35.22 -17.44 29.17
N THR A 416 35.24 -17.35 30.50
CA THR A 416 34.46 -18.25 31.36
C THR A 416 32.96 -18.15 31.11
N VAL A 417 32.42 -16.95 30.92
CA VAL A 417 30.98 -16.79 30.61
C VAL A 417 30.63 -17.41 29.25
N LEU A 418 31.45 -17.20 28.22
CA LEU A 418 31.24 -17.76 26.88
C LEU A 418 31.35 -19.29 26.86
N GLU A 419 32.30 -19.87 27.61
CA GLU A 419 32.44 -21.32 27.77
C GLU A 419 31.20 -21.95 28.44
N GLU A 420 30.64 -21.31 29.46
CA GLU A 420 29.41 -21.77 30.11
C GLU A 420 28.18 -21.63 29.19
N ILE A 421 28.11 -20.58 28.37
CA ILE A 421 27.08 -20.46 27.32
C ILE A 421 27.19 -21.62 26.33
N ALA A 422 28.40 -21.90 25.83
CA ALA A 422 28.66 -23.00 24.89
C ALA A 422 28.28 -24.37 25.47
N LYS A 423 28.60 -24.60 26.74
CA LYS A 423 28.22 -25.82 27.46
C LYS A 423 26.70 -25.99 27.57
N VAL A 424 25.97 -24.92 27.93
CA VAL A 424 24.51 -24.96 28.00
C VAL A 424 23.88 -25.16 26.62
N VAL A 425 24.43 -24.55 25.57
CA VAL A 425 23.97 -24.76 24.20
C VAL A 425 24.19 -26.21 23.75
N ALA A 426 25.35 -26.80 24.04
CA ALA A 426 25.64 -28.20 23.73
C ALA A 426 24.64 -29.16 24.42
N GLU A 427 24.33 -28.93 25.69
CA GLU A 427 23.28 -29.66 26.41
C GLU A 427 21.91 -29.47 25.74
N GLY A 428 21.59 -28.26 25.29
CA GLY A 428 20.34 -27.96 24.61
C GLY A 428 20.20 -28.70 23.27
N ILE A 429 21.31 -28.86 22.53
CA ILE A 429 21.37 -29.64 21.29
C ILE A 429 21.15 -31.14 21.58
N GLU A 430 21.82 -31.68 22.60
CA GLU A 430 21.66 -33.07 23.03
C GLU A 430 20.21 -33.37 23.45
N GLN A 431 19.59 -32.44 24.20
CA GLN A 431 18.19 -32.52 24.63
C GLN A 431 17.18 -32.19 23.51
N ARG A 432 17.63 -31.88 22.29
CA ARG A 432 16.80 -31.48 21.14
C ARG A 432 15.89 -30.28 21.43
N THR A 433 16.35 -29.39 22.30
CA THR A 433 15.71 -28.11 22.62
C THR A 433 16.27 -26.95 21.80
N ILE A 434 17.45 -27.16 21.19
CA ILE A 434 18.11 -26.27 20.24
C ILE A 434 18.46 -27.10 19.00
N GLN A 435 18.30 -26.50 17.82
CA GLN A 435 18.78 -27.01 16.54
C GLN A 435 19.97 -26.15 16.11
N ALA A 436 21.09 -26.77 15.71
CA ALA A 436 22.29 -26.05 15.25
C ALA A 436 22.43 -26.01 13.72
N VAL A 437 21.89 -27.01 13.00
CA VAL A 437 22.03 -27.17 11.54
C VAL A 437 20.65 -27.06 10.88
N PRO A 438 20.46 -26.29 9.79
CA PRO A 438 21.47 -25.51 9.06
C PRO A 438 21.91 -24.21 9.73
N HIS A 439 21.18 -23.73 10.74
CA HIS A 439 21.51 -22.55 11.56
C HIS A 439 20.93 -22.73 12.96
N PHE A 440 21.37 -21.88 13.90
CA PHE A 440 20.91 -21.91 15.29
C PHE A 440 19.41 -21.54 15.41
N VAL A 441 18.60 -22.46 15.93
CA VAL A 441 17.18 -22.24 16.22
C VAL A 441 16.82 -22.76 17.62
N LEU A 442 16.22 -21.90 18.43
CA LEU A 442 15.66 -22.24 19.73
C LEU A 442 14.28 -22.87 19.56
N LEU A 443 14.16 -24.17 19.89
CA LEU A 443 12.91 -24.91 19.80
C LEU A 443 12.07 -24.81 21.09
N SER A 444 12.73 -24.64 22.25
CA SER A 444 12.07 -24.62 23.56
C SER A 444 12.34 -23.33 24.36
N LYS A 445 11.32 -22.47 24.47
CA LYS A 445 11.38 -21.27 25.33
C LYS A 445 11.59 -21.60 26.82
N PRO A 446 10.98 -22.66 27.40
CA PRO A 446 11.24 -23.04 28.79
C PRO A 446 12.73 -23.36 29.06
N PHE A 447 13.41 -24.01 28.12
CA PHE A 447 14.84 -24.28 28.23
C PHE A 447 15.64 -22.98 28.30
N TYR A 448 15.37 -22.04 27.39
CA TYR A 448 16.02 -20.73 27.38
C TYR A 448 15.89 -20.01 28.72
N HIS A 449 14.67 -19.92 29.27
CA HIS A 449 14.44 -19.19 30.52
C HIS A 449 15.09 -19.84 31.74
N ARG A 450 15.18 -21.17 31.78
CA ARG A 450 15.72 -21.91 32.93
C ARG A 450 17.24 -22.02 32.90
N ARG A 451 17.83 -22.17 31.71
CA ARG A 451 19.25 -22.55 31.57
C ARG A 451 20.10 -21.49 30.89
N LEU A 452 19.63 -20.89 29.81
CA LEU A 452 20.46 -20.02 28.95
C LEU A 452 20.39 -18.53 29.36
N LYS A 453 19.22 -18.04 29.79
CA LYS A 453 18.97 -16.62 30.08
C LYS A 453 19.94 -16.04 31.12
N MET A 454 20.25 -16.78 32.18
CA MET A 454 21.14 -16.32 33.26
C MET A 454 22.55 -16.04 32.74
N TRP A 455 23.08 -16.91 31.89
CA TRP A 455 24.42 -16.75 31.33
C TRP A 455 24.48 -15.61 30.32
N LEU A 456 23.44 -15.43 29.51
CA LEU A 456 23.30 -14.26 28.64
C LEU A 456 23.16 -12.95 29.43
N ALA A 457 22.54 -12.97 30.62
CA ALA A 457 22.49 -11.81 31.50
C ALA A 457 23.88 -11.45 32.06
N ARG A 458 24.68 -12.44 32.43
CA ARG A 458 26.09 -12.25 32.82
C ARG A 458 26.93 -11.75 31.66
N TRP A 459 26.68 -12.24 30.45
CA TRP A 459 27.35 -11.75 29.26
C TRP A 459 27.02 -10.28 28.98
N LEU A 460 25.76 -9.89 29.11
CA LEU A 460 25.34 -8.50 28.97
C LEU A 460 25.90 -7.60 30.08
N LEU A 461 26.05 -8.11 31.30
CA LEU A 461 26.65 -7.36 32.41
C LEU A 461 28.06 -6.87 32.08
N LEU A 462 28.89 -7.72 31.46
CA LEU A 462 30.26 -7.35 31.07
C LEU A 462 30.27 -6.15 30.11
N TRP A 463 29.38 -6.17 29.12
CA TRP A 463 29.21 -5.06 28.17
C TRP A 463 28.70 -3.78 28.83
N LEU A 464 27.82 -3.90 29.83
CA LEU A 464 27.35 -2.76 30.60
C LEU A 464 28.46 -2.14 31.47
N ARG A 465 29.36 -2.95 32.04
CA ARG A 465 30.51 -2.48 32.84
C ARG A 465 31.47 -1.64 32.00
N GLU A 466 31.81 -2.09 30.80
CA GLU A 466 32.71 -1.35 29.88
C GLU A 466 32.17 0.05 29.55
N ARG A 467 30.84 0.21 29.57
CA ARG A 467 30.15 1.48 29.30
C ARG A 467 29.85 2.32 30.55
N ARG A 468 30.56 2.05 31.66
CA ARG A 468 30.58 2.82 32.92
C ARG A 468 29.26 2.85 33.71
N LEU A 469 28.52 1.76 33.75
CA LEU A 469 27.46 1.53 34.75
C LEU A 469 28.09 1.26 36.14
N THR A 470 28.73 2.28 36.73
CA THR A 470 29.46 2.16 38.02
C THR A 470 28.61 2.44 39.26
N THR A 471 27.33 2.78 39.07
CA THR A 471 26.44 3.26 40.14
C THR A 471 25.64 2.15 40.85
N ILE A 472 25.61 0.94 40.28
CA ILE A 472 24.86 -0.22 40.80
C ILE A 472 25.84 -1.38 41.02
N SER A 473 25.58 -2.21 42.03
CA SER A 473 26.33 -3.45 42.21
C SER A 473 26.05 -4.44 41.08
N ASP A 474 26.99 -5.32 40.78
CA ASP A 474 26.82 -6.33 39.72
C ASP A 474 25.65 -7.28 40.03
N GLN A 475 25.44 -7.60 41.30
CA GLN A 475 24.37 -8.50 41.74
C GLN A 475 23.00 -7.84 41.58
N ASP A 476 22.85 -6.58 41.97
CA ASP A 476 21.61 -5.82 41.76
C ASP A 476 21.31 -5.62 40.26
N THR A 477 22.36 -5.45 39.44
CA THR A 477 22.22 -5.33 37.98
C THR A 477 21.72 -6.63 37.36
N LEU A 478 22.29 -7.77 37.74
CA LEU A 478 21.83 -9.08 37.27
C LEU A 478 20.39 -9.38 37.71
N ASP A 479 20.05 -9.08 38.96
CA ASP A 479 18.69 -9.25 39.48
C ASP A 479 17.69 -8.41 38.67
N TYR A 480 18.03 -7.16 38.35
CA TYR A 480 17.21 -6.29 37.52
C TYR A 480 17.10 -6.81 36.08
N LEU A 481 18.18 -7.24 35.44
CA LEU A 481 18.12 -7.81 34.08
C LEU A 481 17.25 -9.07 34.03
N MET A 482 17.24 -9.88 35.08
CA MET A 482 16.45 -11.11 35.13
C MET A 482 14.96 -10.86 35.40
N LEU A 483 14.62 -9.96 36.32
CA LEU A 483 13.25 -9.79 36.84
C LEU A 483 12.60 -8.42 36.53
N GLY A 484 13.38 -7.44 36.07
CA GLY A 484 12.93 -6.08 35.76
C GLY A 484 12.36 -5.39 36.99
N ASN A 485 11.18 -4.78 36.86
CA ASN A 485 10.46 -4.14 37.97
C ASN A 485 10.03 -5.10 39.10
N ARG A 486 10.20 -6.43 38.92
CA ARG A 486 9.94 -7.44 39.96
C ARG A 486 11.21 -7.88 40.68
N ALA A 487 12.34 -7.25 40.42
CA ALA A 487 13.58 -7.49 41.15
C ALA A 487 13.49 -7.04 42.61
N ASN A 488 14.51 -7.37 43.40
CA ASN A 488 14.62 -6.96 44.79
C ASN A 488 14.38 -5.45 44.96
N GLU A 489 13.64 -5.05 46.01
CA GLU A 489 13.27 -3.65 46.23
C GLU A 489 14.49 -2.72 46.29
N ILE A 490 15.61 -3.21 46.82
CA ILE A 490 16.88 -2.50 46.91
C ILE A 490 17.43 -2.22 45.50
N ALA A 491 17.44 -3.23 44.62
CA ALA A 491 17.89 -3.09 43.23
C ALA A 491 17.00 -2.11 42.45
N VAL A 492 15.68 -2.22 42.57
CA VAL A 492 14.73 -1.32 41.89
C VAL A 492 14.85 0.13 42.39
N LYS A 493 15.00 0.34 43.71
CA LYS A 493 15.24 1.68 44.28
C LYS A 493 16.55 2.25 43.80
N THR A 494 17.62 1.46 43.81
CA THR A 494 18.95 1.89 43.36
C THR A 494 18.92 2.31 41.88
N VAL A 495 18.28 1.52 41.01
CA VAL A 495 18.12 1.85 39.58
C VAL A 495 17.32 3.15 39.40
N LYS A 496 16.25 3.37 40.17
CA LYS A 496 15.41 4.57 40.04
C LYS A 496 16.06 5.84 40.60
N GLU A 497 16.82 5.72 41.68
CA GLU A 497 17.33 6.88 42.44
C GLU A 497 18.77 7.24 42.08
N LYS A 498 19.62 6.25 41.74
CA LYS A 498 21.05 6.46 41.51
C LYS A 498 21.48 6.41 40.04
N CYS A 499 20.65 5.89 39.13
CA CYS A 499 21.01 5.81 37.71
C CYS A 499 20.48 6.98 36.89
N SER A 500 21.24 7.32 35.85
CA SER A 500 20.81 8.28 34.83
C SER A 500 19.68 7.70 33.96
N ASP A 501 18.90 8.57 33.31
CA ASP A 501 17.83 8.17 32.36
C ASP A 501 18.36 7.20 31.28
N ASN A 502 19.57 7.46 30.75
CA ASN A 502 20.22 6.59 29.76
C ASN A 502 20.54 5.20 30.32
N HIS A 503 21.05 5.10 31.55
CA HIS A 503 21.34 3.81 32.17
C HIS A 503 20.07 3.01 32.46
N VAL A 504 19.01 3.67 32.96
CA VAL A 504 17.71 3.03 33.21
C VAL A 504 17.11 2.50 31.90
N LYS A 505 17.12 3.31 30.84
CA LYS A 505 16.65 2.89 29.51
C LYS A 505 17.44 1.70 28.97
N MET A 506 18.76 1.66 29.18
CA MET A 506 19.61 0.56 28.71
C MET A 506 19.34 -0.74 29.48
N LEU A 507 19.16 -0.65 30.80
CA LEU A 507 18.78 -1.80 31.63
C LEU A 507 17.41 -2.36 31.25
N ASN A 508 16.43 -1.49 30.97
CA ASN A 508 15.12 -1.92 30.49
C ASN A 508 15.21 -2.58 29.11
N LEU A 509 15.96 -1.99 28.18
CA LEU A 509 16.19 -2.57 26.86
C LEU A 509 16.84 -3.95 26.99
N GLY A 510 17.89 -4.07 27.81
CA GLY A 510 18.56 -5.35 28.10
C GLY A 510 17.62 -6.39 28.71
N HIS A 511 16.77 -5.98 29.67
CA HIS A 511 15.75 -6.85 30.26
C HIS A 511 14.77 -7.38 29.21
N ASP A 512 14.23 -6.49 28.35
CA ASP A 512 13.25 -6.85 27.33
C ASP A 512 13.86 -7.77 26.26
N TRP A 513 15.13 -7.54 25.90
CA TRP A 513 15.89 -8.45 25.05
C TRP A 513 16.04 -9.84 25.65
N LEU A 514 16.55 -9.94 26.88
CA LEU A 514 16.75 -11.20 27.58
C LEU A 514 15.45 -11.93 27.92
N ARG A 515 14.32 -11.22 28.03
CA ARG A 515 13.05 -11.82 28.41
C ARG A 515 12.18 -12.19 27.22
N ALA A 516 12.10 -11.34 26.20
CA ALA A 516 11.09 -11.47 25.15
C ALA A 516 11.70 -11.52 23.76
N PHE A 517 12.57 -10.56 23.41
CA PHE A 517 13.01 -10.42 22.01
C PHE A 517 13.99 -11.50 21.59
N LEU A 518 15.03 -11.77 22.38
CA LEU A 518 16.04 -12.76 22.05
C LEU A 518 15.47 -14.18 21.87
N PRO A 519 14.67 -14.74 22.81
CA PRO A 519 14.08 -16.07 22.59
C PRO A 519 13.03 -16.09 21.47
N PHE A 520 12.44 -14.95 21.11
CA PHE A 520 11.57 -14.87 19.93
C PHE A 520 12.37 -14.91 18.63
N VAL A 521 13.44 -14.11 18.53
CA VAL A 521 14.33 -14.01 17.37
C VAL A 521 15.04 -15.34 17.12
N LEU A 522 15.62 -15.95 18.15
CA LEU A 522 16.28 -17.25 18.05
C LEU A 522 15.33 -18.39 17.66
N GLY A 523 14.01 -18.23 17.87
CA GLY A 523 13.01 -19.23 17.46
C GLY A 523 12.57 -19.11 16.00
N LYS A 524 13.15 -18.20 15.22
CA LYS A 524 12.84 -17.99 13.80
C LYS A 524 13.84 -18.72 12.92
N ILE A 525 13.36 -19.11 11.74
CA ILE A 525 14.14 -19.86 10.74
C ILE A 525 14.52 -18.87 9.63
N ASP A 526 15.81 -18.68 9.43
CA ASP A 526 16.34 -17.85 8.34
C ASP A 526 15.98 -18.47 6.97
N ARG A 527 15.77 -17.61 5.98
CA ARG A 527 15.31 -17.91 4.61
C ARG A 527 13.93 -18.55 4.50
N VAL A 528 13.22 -18.77 5.60
CA VAL A 528 11.86 -19.33 5.62
C VAL A 528 10.87 -18.38 6.27
N THR A 529 11.24 -17.80 7.43
CA THR A 529 10.39 -16.83 8.15
C THR A 529 10.89 -15.40 8.03
N PHE A 530 12.20 -15.22 7.92
CA PHE A 530 12.85 -13.93 7.73
C PHE A 530 14.10 -14.09 6.86
N GLY A 531 14.74 -12.99 6.47
CA GLY A 531 16.06 -12.98 5.87
C GLY A 531 16.36 -11.66 5.17
N LEU A 532 17.61 -11.49 4.72
CA LEU A 532 18.02 -10.34 3.90
C LEU A 532 17.61 -10.53 2.43
N LEU A 533 17.35 -9.41 1.75
CA LEU A 533 17.11 -9.43 0.30
C LEU A 533 18.42 -9.71 -0.43
N SER A 534 18.45 -10.79 -1.22
CA SER A 534 19.56 -11.03 -2.14
C SER A 534 19.65 -9.91 -3.19
N PRO A 535 20.82 -9.66 -3.80
CA PRO A 535 20.96 -8.61 -4.82
C PRO A 535 19.93 -8.73 -5.96
N GLN A 536 19.59 -9.96 -6.35
CA GLN A 536 18.57 -10.26 -7.35
C GLN A 536 17.16 -9.88 -6.87
N ASN A 537 16.81 -10.26 -5.64
CA ASN A 537 15.51 -9.92 -5.04
C ASN A 537 15.37 -8.41 -4.83
N LEU A 538 16.44 -7.74 -4.43
CA LEU A 538 16.49 -6.28 -4.28
C LEU A 538 16.29 -5.58 -5.62
N ALA A 539 16.98 -6.00 -6.68
CA ALA A 539 16.80 -5.45 -8.03
C ALA A 539 15.36 -5.63 -8.53
N ARG A 540 14.79 -6.82 -8.34
CA ARG A 540 13.37 -7.10 -8.66
C ARG A 540 12.41 -6.25 -7.84
N ALA A 541 12.70 -6.03 -6.56
CA ALA A 541 11.82 -5.25 -5.72
C ALA A 541 11.92 -3.75 -6.03
N LEU A 542 13.10 -3.25 -6.41
CA LEU A 542 13.30 -1.87 -6.86
C LEU A 542 12.70 -1.61 -8.26
N SER A 543 12.63 -2.62 -9.13
CA SER A 543 11.92 -2.47 -10.41
C SER A 543 10.40 -2.40 -10.24
N LEU A 544 9.87 -3.05 -9.21
CA LEU A 544 8.45 -3.00 -8.84
C LEU A 544 8.09 -1.77 -7.99
N ASP A 545 9.00 -1.29 -7.15
CA ASP A 545 8.82 -0.08 -6.35
C ASP A 545 10.11 0.75 -6.34
N PRO A 546 10.25 1.73 -7.26
CA PRO A 546 11.40 2.61 -7.32
C PRO A 546 11.61 3.45 -6.04
N ARG A 547 10.57 3.64 -5.22
CA ARG A 547 10.60 4.45 -3.99
C ARG A 547 10.68 3.60 -2.72
N MET A 548 11.03 2.32 -2.84
CA MET A 548 11.15 1.40 -1.70
C MET A 548 11.93 2.03 -0.51
N PRO A 549 11.39 1.95 0.72
CA PRO A 549 12.05 2.46 1.92
C PRO A 549 13.46 1.93 2.12
N ARG A 550 14.37 2.76 2.65
CA ARG A 550 15.76 2.34 2.92
C ARG A 550 15.85 1.21 3.96
N SER A 551 14.94 1.17 4.93
CA SER A 551 14.86 0.09 5.94
C SER A 551 14.78 -1.26 5.25
N ARG A 552 13.81 -1.45 4.35
CA ARG A 552 13.60 -2.69 3.58
C ARG A 552 14.84 -3.17 2.83
N ARG A 553 15.68 -2.25 2.35
CA ARG A 553 16.87 -2.56 1.56
C ARG A 553 18.00 -3.12 2.41
N LEU A 554 18.05 -2.74 3.69
CA LEU A 554 19.19 -2.98 4.59
C LEU A 554 18.85 -3.91 5.77
N THR A 555 17.57 -4.07 6.12
CA THR A 555 17.14 -4.86 7.27
C THR A 555 16.42 -6.14 6.85
N ALA A 556 16.37 -7.12 7.75
CA ALA A 556 15.64 -8.37 7.54
C ALA A 556 14.16 -8.13 7.20
N VAL A 557 13.68 -8.87 6.20
CA VAL A 557 12.28 -8.86 5.77
C VAL A 557 11.60 -10.20 6.05
N PRO A 558 10.28 -10.24 6.25
CA PRO A 558 9.53 -11.49 6.38
C PRO A 558 9.53 -12.29 5.08
N PHE A 559 9.55 -13.62 5.18
CA PHE A 559 9.44 -14.56 4.06
C PHE A 559 8.07 -15.24 4.07
N VAL A 560 7.50 -15.47 2.88
CA VAL A 560 6.19 -16.14 2.70
C VAL A 560 6.37 -17.64 2.50
N GLY A 561 7.58 -18.04 2.08
CA GLY A 561 8.02 -19.42 1.94
C GLY A 561 9.53 -19.46 1.78
N LYS A 562 10.08 -20.67 1.60
CA LYS A 562 11.52 -20.87 1.43
C LYS A 562 12.06 -20.01 0.29
N ASP A 563 13.03 -19.15 0.59
CA ASP A 563 13.71 -18.24 -0.33
C ASP A 563 12.81 -17.20 -1.03
N VAL A 564 11.55 -17.06 -0.61
CA VAL A 564 10.57 -16.13 -1.18
C VAL A 564 10.27 -15.02 -0.18
N PRO A 565 10.91 -13.83 -0.31
CA PRO A 565 10.62 -12.70 0.56
C PRO A 565 9.19 -12.19 0.31
N SER A 566 8.57 -11.65 1.36
CA SER A 566 7.33 -10.89 1.21
C SER A 566 7.54 -9.74 0.22
N ARG A 567 6.49 -9.35 -0.50
CA ARG A 567 6.58 -8.28 -1.51
C ARG A 567 6.77 -6.90 -0.88
N ALA A 568 6.06 -6.62 0.21
CA ALA A 568 6.03 -5.28 0.81
C ALA A 568 5.98 -5.27 2.36
N SER A 569 5.83 -6.43 3.01
CA SER A 569 5.70 -6.47 4.48
C SER A 569 7.05 -6.26 5.16
N GLU A 570 7.10 -5.45 6.21
CA GLU A 570 8.22 -5.31 7.15
C GLU A 570 7.77 -5.78 8.55
N PHE A 571 8.72 -6.06 9.44
CA PHE A 571 8.40 -6.35 10.84
C PHE A 571 8.01 -5.04 11.55
N SER A 572 6.97 -5.10 12.38
CA SER A 572 6.42 -3.92 13.08
C SER A 572 7.25 -3.49 14.29
N HIS A 573 7.95 -4.41 14.94
CA HIS A 573 8.73 -4.12 16.15
C HIS A 573 10.20 -3.90 15.80
N PRO A 574 10.77 -2.70 16.06
CA PRO A 574 12.11 -2.35 15.59
C PRO A 574 13.18 -3.26 16.19
N ASP A 575 13.12 -3.60 17.48
CA ASP A 575 14.12 -4.48 18.10
C ASP A 575 14.10 -5.90 17.54
N VAL A 576 12.93 -6.42 17.17
CA VAL A 576 12.83 -7.72 16.50
C VAL A 576 13.44 -7.63 15.10
N THR A 577 13.17 -6.56 14.36
CA THR A 577 13.80 -6.32 13.05
C THR A 577 15.32 -6.27 13.18
N ILE A 578 15.84 -5.54 14.17
CA ILE A 578 17.28 -5.45 14.46
C ILE A 578 17.84 -6.85 14.73
N GLY A 579 17.24 -7.61 15.64
CA GLY A 579 17.73 -8.95 16.00
C GLY A 579 17.72 -9.93 14.84
N LEU A 580 16.66 -9.94 14.04
CA LEU A 580 16.58 -10.75 12.82
C LEU A 580 17.55 -10.27 11.75
N THR A 581 17.90 -8.98 11.72
CA THR A 581 18.91 -8.44 10.79
C THR A 581 20.32 -8.83 11.22
N VAL A 582 20.60 -8.93 12.51
CA VAL A 582 21.89 -9.40 13.03
C VAL A 582 22.02 -10.93 12.86
N LEU A 583 20.90 -11.66 12.96
CA LEU A 583 20.88 -13.11 12.86
C LEU A 583 20.99 -13.63 11.41
N ALA A 584 20.55 -12.85 10.42
CA ALA A 584 20.63 -13.17 8.98
C ALA A 584 21.85 -12.53 8.34
#